data_AF-A0A927BNF0-F1
#
_entry.id   AF-A0A927BNF0-F1
#
_cell.length_a   1.000
_cell.length_b   1.000
_cell.length_c   1.000
_cell.angle_alpha   90.00
_cell.angle_beta   90.00
_cell.angle_gamma   90.00
#
_symmetry.space_group_name_H-M   'P 1'
#
loop_
_entity.id
_entity.type
_entity.pdbx_description
1 polymer ?
#
loop_
_entity_poly.entity_id
_entity_poly.type
_entity_poly.pdbx_seq_one_letter_code
_entity_poly.pdbx_strand_id
1 'polypeptide(L)'
;MSEQASPEVVVKNLRSWLDEDDTRRVLVLADEADAFLNTDSRRAFRLGSESTFPNVMLFQRLMEQTERRFKIVFAGLHQVQRFGHLSNVSTVHGGPDVLVGPLGQQAAIRLVTEPMAALGYTFERAELVWRILAITNYQANLVQIFCRELVRALHSRPYAFSDGTVPITEDDVQKVAASETVRRQIAERLRFTINLEDRYRVLALVIALRSLKDGYRGDYTASALLQEAREAWPQGFEMLSAKQAQIFLTEMVGLGLLIQLGDRSRFAVRSPNVVNMLGTREELELELKETEFGLPYDYNPRAARRVLGRDRHSVQRYSPLTEEQLHDTAQPGVSVIGTTELFRPELVRQAVAAFAENRGVEVLKHERGGDLQALVKQRRRKAHLLIADLRGSSAGELRTAVQVLLNHAGPASDDLVRQAARRTSSTANRSAVVVADATTVAELEAAAGEELSVRRLRPERWTADALRAWSECPFVSREDRSRLVAATGGWPHWMEAAVTDVSVHGATLVQAVERIRAVINRPANTELHLRRAGLDAGDLSLLTAWTGYVEEGQGAPLDDVQAAIERDEQDTDAWLTRLERLGLLDSTDHGFAVEPVTYRAVRASAAGER
;
A
#
# COMPACT_ATOMS: atom_id res chain seq x y z
N MET A 1 -30.64 -16.75 -19.92
CA MET A 1 -29.50 -15.81 -20.04
C MET A 1 -28.57 -16.11 -18.88
N SER A 2 -27.35 -16.54 -19.14
CA SER A 2 -26.45 -17.07 -18.10
C SER A 2 -25.80 -15.92 -17.33
N GLU A 3 -25.97 -15.89 -16.02
CA GLU A 3 -25.26 -15.02 -15.07
C GLU A 3 -23.76 -15.36 -14.93
N GLN A 4 -23.19 -16.19 -15.82
CA GLN A 4 -21.80 -16.67 -15.77
C GLN A 4 -21.07 -16.54 -17.13
N ALA A 5 -21.44 -15.59 -17.99
CA ALA A 5 -20.64 -15.33 -19.19
C ALA A 5 -19.27 -14.75 -18.80
N SER A 6 -18.18 -15.37 -19.26
CA SER A 6 -16.84 -14.87 -18.99
C SER A 6 -16.60 -13.53 -19.71
N PRO A 7 -15.71 -12.65 -19.21
CA PRO A 7 -15.41 -11.36 -19.84
C PRO A 7 -15.05 -11.47 -21.32
N GLU A 8 -14.39 -12.56 -21.72
CA GLU A 8 -14.00 -12.82 -23.11
C GLU A 8 -15.22 -13.01 -24.04
N VAL A 9 -16.32 -13.59 -23.54
CA VAL A 9 -17.56 -13.78 -24.30
C VAL A 9 -18.23 -12.44 -24.59
N VAL A 10 -18.24 -11.53 -23.60
CA VAL A 10 -18.80 -10.18 -23.75
C VAL A 10 -18.02 -9.40 -24.80
N VAL A 11 -16.68 -9.41 -24.72
CA VAL A 11 -15.80 -8.77 -25.70
C VAL A 11 -16.04 -9.34 -27.10
N LYS A 12 -16.13 -10.66 -27.25
CA LYS A 12 -16.38 -11.29 -28.55
C LYS A 12 -17.72 -10.85 -29.16
N ASN A 13 -18.79 -10.87 -28.38
CA ASN A 13 -20.13 -10.51 -28.86
C ASN A 13 -20.21 -9.03 -29.27
N LEU A 14 -19.61 -8.13 -28.48
CA LEU A 14 -19.53 -6.71 -28.81
C LEU A 14 -18.80 -6.48 -30.13
N ARG A 15 -17.70 -7.21 -30.37
CA ARG A 15 -16.94 -7.11 -31.62
C ARG A 15 -17.74 -7.63 -32.80
N SER A 16 -18.30 -8.83 -32.71
CA SER A 16 -19.13 -9.38 -33.78
C SER A 16 -20.29 -8.44 -34.15
N TRP A 17 -20.93 -7.83 -33.15
CA TRP A 17 -21.99 -6.85 -33.39
C TRP A 17 -21.47 -5.55 -34.04
N LEU A 18 -20.27 -5.08 -33.69
CA LEU A 18 -19.67 -3.90 -34.33
C LEU A 18 -19.20 -4.22 -35.76
N ASP A 19 -18.70 -5.42 -36.04
CA ASP A 19 -18.16 -5.81 -37.36
C ASP A 19 -19.25 -6.11 -38.39
N GLU A 20 -20.50 -6.33 -37.96
CA GLU A 20 -21.65 -6.49 -38.87
C GLU A 20 -22.03 -5.20 -39.61
N ASP A 21 -21.68 -4.03 -39.08
CA ASP A 21 -22.03 -2.73 -39.66
C ASP A 21 -21.04 -1.64 -39.19
N ASP A 22 -20.27 -1.11 -40.14
CA ASP A 22 -19.22 -0.12 -39.89
C ASP A 22 -19.74 1.22 -39.34
N THR A 23 -21.05 1.48 -39.41
CA THR A 23 -21.67 2.67 -38.83
C THR A 23 -21.97 2.53 -37.34
N ARG A 24 -21.98 1.31 -36.80
CA ARG A 24 -22.29 1.05 -35.39
C ARG A 24 -21.21 1.60 -34.47
N ARG A 25 -21.65 2.21 -33.37
CA ARG A 25 -20.79 2.75 -32.31
C ARG A 25 -21.41 2.50 -30.95
N VAL A 26 -20.56 2.31 -29.94
CA VAL A 26 -20.98 2.15 -28.53
C VAL A 26 -20.16 3.10 -27.66
N LEU A 27 -20.87 3.91 -26.88
CA LEU A 27 -20.28 4.74 -25.83
C LEU A 27 -20.79 4.24 -24.47
N VAL A 28 -19.87 3.78 -23.63
CA VAL A 28 -20.15 3.36 -22.26
C VAL A 28 -19.72 4.48 -21.32
N LEU A 29 -20.65 4.96 -20.50
CA LEU A 29 -20.39 5.93 -19.44
C LEU A 29 -20.52 5.21 -18.10
N ALA A 30 -19.41 5.02 -17.40
CA ALA A 30 -19.36 4.38 -16.09
C ALA A 30 -19.16 5.46 -15.03
N ASP A 31 -20.25 5.81 -14.35
CA ASP A 31 -20.25 6.75 -13.23
C ASP A 31 -19.87 6.04 -11.92
N GLU A 32 -19.30 6.79 -10.97
CA GLU A 32 -18.81 6.27 -9.68
C GLU A 32 -17.90 5.03 -9.79
N ALA A 33 -17.07 4.99 -10.82
CA ALA A 33 -16.27 3.82 -11.18
C ALA A 33 -15.12 3.50 -10.19
N ASP A 34 -14.95 4.28 -9.12
CA ASP A 34 -13.88 4.07 -8.14
C ASP A 34 -13.92 2.66 -7.54
N ALA A 35 -15.10 2.14 -7.19
CA ALA A 35 -15.23 0.79 -6.64
C ALA A 35 -14.84 -0.30 -7.66
N PHE A 36 -15.24 -0.12 -8.92
CA PHE A 36 -14.86 -1.01 -10.02
C PHE A 36 -13.36 -0.98 -10.24
N LEU A 37 -12.76 0.21 -10.36
CA LEU A 37 -11.34 0.37 -10.64
C LEU A 37 -10.47 -0.03 -9.45
N ASN A 38 -10.93 0.16 -8.21
CA ASN A 38 -10.28 -0.37 -7.01
C ASN A 38 -10.33 -1.91 -6.97
N THR A 39 -11.40 -2.50 -7.48
CA THR A 39 -11.51 -3.96 -7.57
C THR A 39 -10.67 -4.50 -8.72
N ASP A 40 -10.56 -3.77 -9.82
CA ASP A 40 -9.74 -4.14 -10.98
C ASP A 40 -8.24 -3.88 -10.75
N SER A 41 -7.90 -2.90 -9.91
CA SER A 41 -6.53 -2.67 -9.44
C SER A 41 -6.05 -3.78 -8.52
N ARG A 42 -6.96 -4.41 -7.77
CA ARG A 42 -6.67 -5.64 -7.03
C ARG A 42 -6.32 -6.72 -8.05
N ARG A 43 -5.11 -7.27 -7.91
CA ARG A 43 -4.60 -8.33 -8.78
C ARG A 43 -5.61 -9.49 -8.82
N ALA A 44 -6.28 -9.68 -9.96
CA ALA A 44 -6.98 -10.93 -10.23
C ALA A 44 -5.93 -11.98 -10.59
N PHE A 45 -5.60 -12.86 -9.64
CA PHE A 45 -4.75 -14.01 -9.91
C PHE A 45 -5.53 -15.02 -10.77
N ARG A 46 -5.50 -14.85 -12.09
CA ARG A 46 -5.76 -15.97 -13.02
C ARG A 46 -4.43 -16.65 -13.30
N LEU A 47 -4.45 -17.99 -13.33
CA LEU A 47 -3.32 -18.83 -13.72
C LEU A 47 -2.64 -18.23 -14.98
N GLY A 48 -1.42 -17.73 -14.82
CA GLY A 48 -0.50 -17.51 -15.95
C GLY A 48 -0.53 -16.17 -16.68
N SER A 49 -1.14 -15.09 -16.16
CA SER A 49 -0.89 -13.74 -16.72
C SER A 49 -1.01 -12.64 -15.66
N GLU A 50 0.08 -11.91 -15.46
CA GLU A 50 0.14 -10.72 -14.60
C GLU A 50 -0.48 -9.53 -15.33
N SER A 51 -1.70 -9.16 -14.97
CA SER A 51 -2.24 -7.84 -15.32
C SER A 51 -2.86 -7.21 -14.08
N THR A 52 -2.25 -6.14 -13.59
CA THR A 52 -3.00 -5.12 -12.85
C THR A 52 -4.03 -4.56 -13.82
N PHE A 53 -5.29 -4.41 -13.40
CA PHE A 53 -6.39 -3.95 -14.26
C PHE A 53 -6.75 -4.88 -15.44
N PRO A 54 -7.08 -6.15 -15.19
CA PRO A 54 -7.45 -7.09 -16.26
C PRO A 54 -8.64 -6.58 -17.08
N ASN A 55 -9.64 -5.96 -16.47
CA ASN A 55 -10.82 -5.50 -17.20
C ASN A 55 -10.58 -4.18 -17.93
N VAL A 56 -9.84 -3.23 -17.34
CA VAL A 56 -9.43 -2.00 -18.08
C VAL A 56 -8.60 -2.39 -19.30
N MET A 57 -7.72 -3.38 -19.19
CA MET A 57 -6.92 -3.83 -20.32
C MET A 57 -7.75 -4.47 -21.44
N LEU A 58 -8.82 -5.19 -21.09
CA LEU A 58 -9.77 -5.71 -22.07
C LEU A 58 -10.49 -4.56 -22.79
N PHE A 59 -10.93 -3.53 -22.07
CA PHE A 59 -11.55 -2.35 -22.69
C PHE A 59 -10.58 -1.61 -23.61
N GLN A 60 -9.32 -1.44 -23.21
CA GLN A 60 -8.32 -0.78 -24.06
C GLN A 60 -8.07 -1.54 -25.37
N ARG A 61 -7.86 -2.87 -25.28
CA ARG A 61 -7.74 -3.72 -26.48
C ARG A 61 -8.98 -3.63 -27.36
N LEU A 62 -10.17 -3.60 -26.77
CA LEU A 62 -11.42 -3.46 -27.52
C LEU A 62 -11.53 -2.11 -28.23
N MET A 63 -11.11 -1.01 -27.59
CA MET A 63 -11.06 0.32 -28.21
C MET A 63 -10.08 0.37 -29.39
N GLU A 64 -8.87 -0.20 -29.23
CA GLU A 64 -7.87 -0.28 -30.29
C GLU A 64 -8.37 -1.11 -31.48
N GLN A 65 -8.90 -2.30 -31.20
CA GLN A 65 -9.34 -3.26 -32.21
C GLN A 65 -10.58 -2.82 -32.98
N THR A 66 -11.37 -1.89 -32.45
CA THR A 66 -12.58 -1.37 -33.08
C THR A 66 -12.37 0.03 -33.68
N GLU A 67 -11.14 0.51 -33.76
CA GLU A 67 -10.80 1.87 -34.21
C GLU A 67 -11.60 2.95 -33.46
N ARG A 68 -11.81 2.74 -32.15
CA ARG A 68 -12.61 3.60 -31.24
C ARG A 68 -14.10 3.70 -31.59
N ARG A 69 -14.65 2.79 -32.41
CA ARG A 69 -16.12 2.64 -32.55
C ARG A 69 -16.76 2.16 -31.25
N PHE A 70 -16.02 1.40 -30.44
CA PHE A 70 -16.30 1.24 -29.01
C PHE A 70 -15.48 2.25 -28.19
N LYS A 71 -16.11 2.94 -27.24
CA LYS A 71 -15.44 3.83 -26.28
C LYS A 71 -16.05 3.67 -24.89
N ILE A 72 -15.21 3.62 -23.87
CA ILE A 72 -15.61 3.70 -22.46
C ILE A 72 -15.08 4.99 -21.82
N VAL A 73 -15.88 5.59 -20.94
CA VAL A 73 -15.53 6.75 -20.12
C VAL A 73 -15.80 6.39 -18.67
N PHE A 74 -14.78 6.49 -17.83
CA PHE A 74 -14.91 6.33 -16.39
C PHE A 74 -15.01 7.71 -15.72
N ALA A 75 -15.97 7.87 -14.84
CA ALA A 75 -16.09 9.01 -13.92
C ALA A 75 -15.98 8.50 -12.48
N GLY A 76 -15.30 9.25 -11.63
CA GLY A 76 -15.01 8.88 -10.24
C GLY A 76 -14.27 9.99 -9.51
N LEU A 77 -14.15 9.86 -8.19
CA LEU A 77 -13.67 10.90 -7.30
C LEU A 77 -12.15 10.92 -7.14
N HIS A 78 -11.46 9.77 -7.09
CA HIS A 78 -10.04 9.73 -6.67
C HIS A 78 -9.11 8.88 -7.51
N GLN A 79 -9.57 7.71 -7.91
CA GLN A 79 -8.63 6.70 -8.41
C GLN A 79 -8.38 6.88 -9.92
N VAL A 80 -9.34 7.46 -10.64
CA VAL A 80 -9.28 7.71 -12.10
C VAL A 80 -8.03 8.49 -12.52
N GLN A 81 -7.63 9.52 -11.77
CA GLN A 81 -6.47 10.36 -12.08
C GLN A 81 -5.13 9.71 -11.75
N ARG A 82 -5.07 8.91 -10.67
CA ARG A 82 -3.87 8.13 -10.34
C ARG A 82 -3.59 7.05 -11.38
N PHE A 83 -4.63 6.49 -12.01
CA PHE A 83 -4.47 5.51 -13.08
C PHE A 83 -3.79 6.08 -14.33
N GLY A 84 -4.03 7.36 -14.67
CA GLY A 84 -3.33 8.02 -15.77
C GLY A 84 -1.81 8.10 -15.57
N HIS A 85 -1.35 8.13 -14.32
CA HIS A 85 0.05 8.28 -13.93
C HIS A 85 0.77 6.97 -13.55
N LEU A 86 0.06 5.99 -12.96
CA LEU A 86 0.63 4.69 -12.54
C LEU A 86 0.81 3.69 -13.68
N SER A 87 0.10 3.92 -14.79
CA SER A 87 0.13 3.03 -15.94
C SER A 87 1.28 3.41 -16.87
N ASN A 88 2.31 2.55 -16.97
CA ASN A 88 3.14 2.47 -18.19
C ASN A 88 2.31 2.05 -19.42
N VAL A 89 1.01 1.79 -19.24
CA VAL A 89 0.01 1.65 -20.30
C VAL A 89 -0.31 3.03 -20.84
N SER A 90 0.56 3.48 -21.75
CA SER A 90 0.44 4.64 -22.63
C SER A 90 -0.88 5.41 -22.56
N THR A 91 -0.79 6.65 -22.07
CA THR A 91 -1.74 7.77 -22.20
C THR A 91 -2.25 8.04 -23.63
N VAL A 92 -1.78 7.30 -24.64
CA VAL A 92 -2.17 7.44 -26.05
C VAL A 92 -3.60 6.95 -26.33
N HIS A 93 -4.12 5.99 -25.56
CA HIS A 93 -5.41 5.33 -25.89
C HIS A 93 -6.63 5.86 -25.11
N GLY A 94 -6.45 6.39 -23.89
CA GLY A 94 -7.55 6.85 -23.01
C GLY A 94 -8.02 8.30 -23.19
N GLY A 95 -7.23 9.16 -23.85
CA GLY A 95 -7.51 10.60 -23.93
C GLY A 95 -7.03 11.36 -22.67
N PRO A 96 -7.11 12.70 -22.65
CA PRO A 96 -6.68 13.51 -21.51
C PRO A 96 -7.64 13.38 -20.32
N ASP A 97 -7.09 13.31 -19.12
CA ASP A 97 -7.88 13.33 -17.88
C ASP A 97 -8.68 14.64 -17.77
N VAL A 98 -9.99 14.53 -17.54
CA VAL A 98 -10.88 15.68 -17.35
C VAL A 98 -11.17 15.84 -15.87
N LEU A 99 -10.43 16.73 -15.22
CA LEU A 99 -10.73 17.14 -13.85
C LEU A 99 -11.97 18.05 -13.82
N VAL A 100 -13.01 17.62 -13.12
CA VAL A 100 -14.18 18.45 -12.83
C VAL A 100 -13.94 19.21 -11.52
N GLY A 101 -13.54 20.47 -11.64
CA GLY A 101 -13.31 21.35 -10.51
C GLY A 101 -14.47 22.32 -10.24
N PRO A 102 -14.24 23.37 -9.44
CA PRO A 102 -15.17 24.47 -9.23
C PRO A 102 -15.65 25.10 -10.53
N LEU A 103 -16.88 25.62 -10.52
CA LEU A 103 -17.50 26.19 -11.71
C LEU A 103 -16.70 27.39 -12.21
N GLY A 104 -16.58 27.49 -13.53
CA GLY A 104 -16.16 28.73 -14.17
C GLY A 104 -17.10 29.86 -13.80
N GLN A 105 -16.56 31.08 -13.69
CA GLN A 105 -17.27 32.26 -13.17
C GLN A 105 -18.66 32.48 -13.78
N GLN A 106 -18.80 32.44 -15.11
CA GLN A 106 -20.09 32.62 -15.77
C GLN A 106 -21.08 31.50 -15.46
N ALA A 107 -20.63 30.24 -15.41
CA ALA A 107 -21.49 29.11 -15.08
C ALA A 107 -21.96 29.17 -13.61
N ALA A 108 -21.07 29.61 -12.71
CA ALA A 108 -21.38 29.81 -11.31
C ALA A 108 -22.43 30.92 -11.11
N ILE A 109 -22.29 32.04 -11.82
CA ILE A 109 -23.28 33.13 -11.82
C ILE A 109 -24.63 32.60 -12.30
N ARG A 110 -24.68 31.89 -13.44
CA ARG A 110 -25.94 31.34 -13.98
C ARG A 110 -26.61 30.37 -13.01
N LEU A 111 -25.83 29.50 -12.34
CA LEU A 111 -26.35 28.58 -11.35
C LEU A 111 -27.05 29.29 -10.17
N VAL A 112 -26.63 30.50 -9.83
CA VAL A 112 -27.28 31.33 -8.81
C VAL A 112 -28.47 32.08 -9.40
N THR A 113 -28.31 32.74 -10.54
CA THR A 113 -29.29 33.71 -11.06
C THR A 113 -30.47 33.07 -11.77
N GLU A 114 -30.25 32.04 -12.61
CA GLU A 114 -31.31 31.46 -13.45
C GLU A 114 -32.37 30.72 -12.61
N PRO A 115 -31.99 29.87 -11.63
CA PRO A 115 -32.99 29.21 -10.79
C PRO A 115 -33.77 30.19 -9.92
N MET A 116 -33.10 31.24 -9.41
CA MET A 116 -33.76 32.28 -8.62
C MET A 116 -34.77 33.07 -9.46
N ALA A 117 -34.38 33.48 -10.66
CA ALA A 117 -35.28 34.18 -11.59
C ALA A 117 -36.49 33.32 -11.98
N ALA A 118 -36.27 32.02 -12.22
CA ALA A 118 -37.35 31.07 -12.53
C ALA A 118 -38.36 30.92 -11.38
N LEU A 119 -37.93 31.11 -10.12
CA LEU A 119 -38.78 31.14 -8.94
C LEU A 119 -39.40 32.52 -8.66
N GLY A 120 -39.14 33.52 -9.52
CA GLY A 120 -39.65 34.88 -9.37
C GLY A 120 -38.82 35.78 -8.46
N TYR A 121 -37.58 35.41 -8.14
CA TYR A 121 -36.66 36.21 -7.32
C TYR A 121 -35.63 36.96 -8.19
N THR A 122 -35.31 38.20 -7.81
CA THR A 122 -34.26 38.99 -8.47
C THR A 122 -33.28 39.57 -7.46
N PHE A 123 -31.99 39.54 -7.76
CA PHE A 123 -31.00 40.17 -6.88
C PHE A 123 -31.05 41.69 -7.06
N GLU A 124 -31.17 42.44 -5.95
CA GLU A 124 -31.16 43.92 -6.01
C GLU A 124 -29.87 44.46 -6.61
N ARG A 125 -28.76 43.75 -6.40
CA ARG A 125 -27.41 44.13 -6.80
C ARG A 125 -26.64 42.92 -7.27
N ALA A 126 -25.85 43.07 -8.34
CA ALA A 126 -25.06 41.97 -8.89
C ALA A 126 -24.04 41.44 -7.87
N GLU A 127 -23.46 42.31 -7.05
CA GLU A 127 -22.46 42.05 -6.00
C GLU A 127 -22.90 40.96 -5.01
N LEU A 128 -24.20 40.82 -4.77
CA LEU A 128 -24.77 39.78 -3.91
C LEU A 128 -24.45 38.38 -4.43
N VAL A 129 -24.51 38.20 -5.76
CA VAL A 129 -24.16 36.92 -6.40
C VAL A 129 -22.69 36.61 -6.15
N TRP A 130 -21.79 37.59 -6.29
CA TRP A 130 -20.36 37.40 -6.06
C TRP A 130 -20.05 37.05 -4.60
N ARG A 131 -20.79 37.64 -3.66
CA ARG A 131 -20.65 37.32 -2.23
C ARG A 131 -21.05 35.86 -1.97
N ILE A 132 -22.14 35.39 -2.56
CA ILE A 132 -22.56 33.97 -2.48
C ILE A 132 -21.47 33.07 -3.09
N LEU A 133 -20.94 33.40 -4.26
CA LEU A 133 -19.89 32.62 -4.92
C LEU A 133 -18.58 32.59 -4.13
N ALA A 134 -18.21 33.68 -3.46
CA ALA A 134 -17.05 33.74 -2.58
C ALA A 134 -17.22 32.85 -1.35
N ILE A 135 -18.39 32.87 -0.71
CA ILE A 135 -18.71 32.01 0.45
C ILE A 135 -18.73 30.53 0.05
N THR A 136 -19.22 30.23 -1.14
CA THR A 136 -19.39 28.84 -1.63
C THR A 136 -18.20 28.35 -2.44
N ASN A 137 -17.15 29.17 -2.54
CA ASN A 137 -15.90 28.85 -3.22
C ASN A 137 -16.10 28.35 -4.67
N TYR A 138 -17.13 28.86 -5.35
CA TYR A 138 -17.55 28.46 -6.70
C TYR A 138 -17.90 26.97 -6.86
N GLN A 139 -18.10 26.23 -5.77
CA GLN A 139 -18.50 24.82 -5.83
C GLN A 139 -20.00 24.69 -6.02
N ALA A 140 -20.43 23.97 -7.06
CA ALA A 140 -21.84 23.85 -7.44
C ALA A 140 -22.73 23.37 -6.29
N ASN A 141 -22.30 22.34 -5.56
CA ASN A 141 -23.04 21.79 -4.42
C ASN A 141 -23.20 22.82 -3.29
N LEU A 142 -22.13 23.55 -2.96
CA LEU A 142 -22.18 24.58 -1.91
C LEU A 142 -23.08 25.75 -2.32
N VAL A 143 -23.03 26.16 -3.59
CA VAL A 143 -23.95 27.15 -4.17
C VAL A 143 -25.40 26.71 -4.00
N GLN A 144 -25.72 25.45 -4.30
CA GLN A 144 -27.06 24.90 -4.16
C GLN A 144 -27.52 24.85 -2.70
N ILE A 145 -26.66 24.46 -1.76
CA ILE A 145 -26.97 24.48 -0.32
C ILE A 145 -27.34 25.89 0.13
N PHE A 146 -26.52 26.88 -0.24
CA PHE A 146 -26.77 28.28 0.11
C PHE A 146 -28.07 28.79 -0.50
N CYS A 147 -28.24 28.58 -1.82
CA CYS A 147 -29.42 29.03 -2.57
C CYS A 147 -30.71 28.37 -2.07
N ARG A 148 -30.67 27.10 -1.67
CA ARG A 148 -31.82 26.41 -1.08
C ARG A 148 -32.27 27.07 0.21
N GLU A 149 -31.35 27.41 1.11
CA GLU A 149 -31.68 28.10 2.36
C GLU A 149 -32.12 29.55 2.11
N LEU A 150 -31.56 30.21 1.11
CA LEU A 150 -32.02 31.52 0.66
C LEU A 150 -33.48 31.49 0.19
N VAL A 151 -33.85 30.51 -0.65
CA VAL A 151 -35.25 30.32 -1.07
C VAL A 151 -36.15 30.07 0.15
N ARG A 152 -35.73 29.23 1.10
CA ARG A 152 -36.51 28.98 2.33
C ARG A 152 -36.72 30.25 3.15
N ALA A 153 -35.68 31.08 3.30
CA ALA A 153 -35.76 32.36 4.01
C ALA A 153 -36.66 33.37 3.30
N LEU A 154 -36.67 33.37 1.96
CA LEU A 154 -37.53 34.25 1.17
C LEU A 154 -38.99 33.79 1.19
N HIS A 155 -39.24 32.47 1.19
CA HIS A 155 -40.57 31.89 1.18
C HIS A 155 -41.31 32.03 2.52
N SER A 156 -40.59 32.22 3.63
CA SER A 156 -41.19 32.44 4.95
C SER A 156 -41.70 33.87 5.17
N ARG A 157 -41.49 34.78 4.20
CA ARG A 157 -42.01 36.15 4.22
C ARG A 157 -43.51 36.16 3.91
N PRO A 158 -44.30 37.04 4.55
CA PRO A 158 -45.68 37.28 4.13
C PRO A 158 -45.69 37.70 2.65
N TYR A 159 -46.42 36.97 1.81
CA TYR A 159 -46.58 37.30 0.40
C TYR A 159 -47.28 38.67 0.28
N ALA A 160 -46.53 39.70 -0.07
CA ALA A 160 -47.11 40.93 -0.59
C ALA A 160 -47.29 40.73 -2.09
N PHE A 161 -48.54 40.54 -2.54
CA PHE A 161 -48.86 40.56 -3.96
C PHE A 161 -48.52 41.94 -4.52
N SER A 162 -47.33 42.06 -5.08
CA SER A 162 -46.97 43.11 -6.02
C SER A 162 -46.78 42.45 -7.39
N ASP A 163 -47.10 43.18 -8.46
CA ASP A 163 -47.01 42.73 -9.87
C ASP A 163 -45.55 42.49 -10.35
N GLY A 164 -44.61 42.19 -9.46
CA GLY A 164 -43.18 42.13 -9.73
C GLY A 164 -42.43 40.99 -9.04
N THR A 165 -41.19 40.77 -9.46
CA THR A 165 -40.26 39.82 -8.84
C THR A 165 -39.91 40.23 -7.42
N VAL A 166 -39.76 39.26 -6.53
CA VAL A 166 -39.37 39.52 -5.13
C VAL A 166 -37.87 39.82 -5.06
N PRO A 167 -37.44 41.00 -4.57
CA PRO A 167 -36.04 41.35 -4.49
C PRO A 167 -35.33 40.59 -3.36
N ILE A 168 -34.14 40.06 -3.67
CA ILE A 168 -33.19 39.49 -2.73
C ILE A 168 -32.27 40.62 -2.27
N THR A 169 -32.30 40.91 -0.96
CA THR A 169 -31.57 42.02 -0.36
C THR A 169 -30.22 41.58 0.22
N GLU A 170 -29.38 42.55 0.61
CA GLU A 170 -28.14 42.26 1.36
C GLU A 170 -28.41 41.54 2.68
N ASP A 171 -29.49 41.91 3.38
CA ASP A 171 -29.86 41.33 4.67
C ASP A 171 -30.22 39.85 4.53
N ASP A 172 -30.83 39.45 3.39
CA ASP A 172 -31.14 38.05 3.09
C ASP A 172 -29.88 37.21 2.94
N VAL A 173 -28.95 37.68 2.12
CA VAL A 173 -27.67 36.99 1.90
C VAL A 173 -26.88 36.93 3.20
N GLN A 174 -26.87 38.01 4.00
CA GLN A 174 -26.16 38.04 5.27
C GLN A 174 -26.77 37.10 6.31
N LYS A 175 -28.11 37.02 6.40
CA LYS A 175 -28.80 36.09 7.29
C LYS A 175 -28.49 34.63 6.95
N VAL A 176 -28.51 34.27 5.68
CA VAL A 176 -28.18 32.92 5.23
C VAL A 176 -26.70 32.62 5.46
N ALA A 177 -25.80 33.56 5.16
CA ALA A 177 -24.37 33.41 5.43
C ALA A 177 -24.05 33.25 6.92
N ALA A 178 -24.80 33.95 7.79
CA ALA A 178 -24.67 33.85 9.23
C ALA A 178 -25.40 32.62 9.81
N SER A 179 -26.16 31.87 9.03
CA SER A 179 -26.83 30.66 9.51
C SER A 179 -25.81 29.58 9.89
N GLU A 180 -25.85 29.15 11.15
CA GLU A 180 -25.00 28.06 11.65
C GLU A 180 -25.31 26.74 10.92
N THR A 181 -26.58 26.52 10.56
CA THR A 181 -26.98 25.32 9.80
C THR A 181 -26.36 25.29 8.41
N VAL A 182 -26.38 26.42 7.69
CA VAL A 182 -25.74 26.55 6.37
C VAL A 182 -24.24 26.35 6.50
N ARG A 183 -23.61 27.03 7.46
CA ARG A 183 -22.17 26.91 7.71
C ARG A 183 -21.75 25.47 8.01
N ARG A 184 -22.51 24.76 8.85
CA ARG A 184 -22.28 23.34 9.16
C ARG A 184 -22.43 22.45 7.93
N GLN A 185 -23.50 22.62 7.14
CA GLN A 185 -23.70 21.82 5.92
C GLN A 185 -22.59 22.06 4.89
N ILE A 186 -22.14 23.30 4.74
CA ILE A 186 -21.03 23.63 3.84
C ILE A 186 -19.72 23.00 4.37
N ALA A 187 -19.43 23.16 5.66
CA ALA A 187 -18.25 22.58 6.30
C ALA A 187 -18.21 21.05 6.18
N GLU A 188 -19.34 20.39 6.42
CA GLU A 188 -19.50 18.93 6.27
C GLU A 188 -19.19 18.47 4.84
N ARG A 189 -19.69 19.19 3.82
CA ARG A 189 -19.42 18.85 2.42
C ARG A 189 -17.96 19.07 2.03
N LEU A 190 -17.33 20.12 2.55
CA LEU A 190 -15.90 20.34 2.38
C LEU A 190 -15.07 19.24 3.07
N ARG A 191 -15.51 18.80 4.25
CA ARG A 191 -14.92 17.67 4.98
C ARG A 191 -15.02 16.37 4.18
N PHE A 192 -16.11 16.10 3.47
CA PHE A 192 -16.15 14.96 2.55
C PHE A 192 -15.03 15.02 1.52
N THR A 193 -14.75 16.20 0.94
CA THR A 193 -13.68 16.36 -0.06
C THR A 193 -12.28 16.06 0.48
N ILE A 194 -11.98 16.40 1.73
CA ILE A 194 -10.66 16.09 2.32
C ILE A 194 -10.59 14.69 2.93
N ASN A 195 -11.73 14.12 3.34
CA ASN A 195 -11.82 12.76 3.90
C ASN A 195 -11.86 11.68 2.82
N LEU A 196 -11.71 12.04 1.55
CA LEU A 196 -11.64 11.08 0.46
C LEU A 196 -10.43 10.15 0.60
N GLU A 197 -9.32 10.66 1.14
CA GLU A 197 -8.19 9.86 1.63
C GLU A 197 -7.40 10.63 2.69
N ASP A 198 -6.86 9.89 3.66
CA ASP A 198 -6.18 10.48 4.82
C ASP A 198 -4.94 11.30 4.46
N ARG A 199 -4.29 11.07 3.31
CA ARG A 199 -3.19 11.94 2.83
C ARG A 199 -3.70 13.33 2.44
N TYR A 200 -4.85 13.45 1.77
CA TYR A 200 -5.42 14.77 1.47
C TYR A 200 -5.87 15.45 2.75
N ARG A 201 -6.43 14.67 3.69
CA ARG A 201 -6.82 15.18 5.01
C ARG A 201 -5.61 15.76 5.74
N VAL A 202 -4.53 15.00 5.91
CA VAL A 202 -3.31 15.48 6.58
C VAL A 202 -2.73 16.70 5.87
N LEU A 203 -2.58 16.68 4.54
CA LEU A 203 -2.08 17.83 3.79
C LEU A 203 -2.98 19.07 3.94
N ALA A 204 -4.30 18.89 3.97
CA ALA A 204 -5.27 19.97 4.17
C ALA A 204 -5.18 20.55 5.59
N LEU A 205 -5.03 19.70 6.61
CA LEU A 205 -4.86 20.14 8.00
C LEU A 205 -3.54 20.90 8.18
N VAL A 206 -2.43 20.37 7.65
CA VAL A 206 -1.10 21.01 7.71
C VAL A 206 -1.12 22.39 7.07
N ILE A 207 -1.62 22.51 5.84
CA ILE A 207 -1.64 23.81 5.15
C ILE A 207 -2.63 24.79 5.77
N ALA A 208 -3.73 24.32 6.36
CA ALA A 208 -4.69 25.15 7.10
C ALA A 208 -4.06 25.73 8.37
N LEU A 209 -3.38 24.90 9.17
CA LEU A 209 -2.66 25.34 10.38
C LEU A 209 -1.59 26.36 10.06
N ARG A 210 -0.83 26.14 8.98
CA ARG A 210 0.20 27.07 8.54
C ARG A 210 -0.39 28.40 8.07
N SER A 211 -1.50 28.33 7.33
CA SER A 211 -2.22 29.53 6.87
C SER A 211 -2.77 30.35 8.04
N LEU A 212 -3.25 29.70 9.11
CA LEU A 212 -3.67 30.39 10.34
C LEU A 212 -2.50 31.10 11.03
N LYS A 213 -1.34 30.46 11.07
CA LYS A 213 -0.11 31.03 11.66
C LYS A 213 0.37 32.27 10.89
N ASP A 214 0.28 32.24 9.57
CA ASP A 214 0.78 33.30 8.69
C ASP A 214 -0.31 34.33 8.30
N GLY A 215 -1.49 34.28 8.93
CA GLY A 215 -2.59 35.20 8.67
C GLY A 215 -3.11 35.17 7.23
N TYR A 216 -3.13 33.99 6.60
CA TYR A 216 -3.57 33.72 5.22
C TYR A 216 -2.74 34.40 4.12
N ARG A 217 -1.52 34.84 4.43
CA ARG A 217 -0.62 35.51 3.46
C ARG A 217 0.54 34.64 2.98
N GLY A 218 0.70 33.44 3.54
CA GLY A 218 1.79 32.52 3.22
C GLY A 218 1.58 31.75 1.92
N ASP A 219 2.69 31.38 1.30
CA ASP A 219 2.76 30.38 0.23
C ASP A 219 3.79 29.30 0.57
N TYR A 220 3.55 28.08 0.08
CA TYR A 220 4.27 26.90 0.57
C TYR A 220 4.73 26.01 -0.58
N THR A 221 5.95 25.48 -0.47
CA THR A 221 6.46 24.48 -1.41
C THR A 221 5.96 23.09 -1.05
N ALA A 222 5.89 22.21 -2.05
CA ALA A 222 5.54 20.80 -1.82
C ALA A 222 6.50 20.11 -0.85
N SER A 223 7.78 20.45 -0.87
CA SER A 223 8.79 19.90 0.04
C SER A 223 8.55 20.29 1.49
N ALA A 224 8.20 21.56 1.76
CA ALA A 224 7.96 22.04 3.10
C ALA A 224 6.68 21.42 3.71
N LEU A 225 5.60 21.35 2.92
CA LEU A 225 4.36 20.69 3.35
C LEU A 225 4.56 19.19 3.57
N LEU A 226 5.36 18.53 2.73
CA LEU A 226 5.69 17.11 2.89
C LEU A 226 6.46 16.85 4.19
N GLN A 227 7.39 17.72 4.57
CA GLN A 227 8.13 17.56 5.82
C GLN A 227 7.20 17.64 7.03
N GLU A 228 6.34 18.65 7.11
CA GLU A 228 5.37 18.79 8.19
C GLU A 228 4.35 17.64 8.20
N ALA A 229 3.93 17.16 7.02
CA ALA A 229 3.07 15.99 6.90
C ALA A 229 3.75 14.69 7.39
N ARG A 230 5.07 14.55 7.21
CA ARG A 230 5.84 13.43 7.78
C ARG A 230 5.97 13.52 9.29
N GLU A 231 6.09 14.74 9.84
CA GLU A 231 6.11 14.93 11.28
C GLU A 231 4.74 14.60 11.91
N ALA A 232 3.66 14.97 11.24
CA ALA A 232 2.30 14.71 11.70
C ALA A 232 1.85 13.25 11.51
N TRP A 233 2.18 12.63 10.37
CA TRP A 233 1.83 11.24 10.06
C TRP A 233 2.94 10.57 9.24
N PRO A 234 4.01 10.07 9.89
CA PRO A 234 5.17 9.49 9.21
C PRO A 234 4.79 8.39 8.23
N GLN A 235 3.91 7.47 8.66
CA GLN A 235 3.51 6.30 7.87
C GLN A 235 2.83 6.69 6.55
N GLY A 236 2.15 7.84 6.51
CA GLY A 236 1.49 8.38 5.33
C GLY A 236 2.46 8.90 4.26
N PHE A 237 3.63 9.42 4.67
CA PHE A 237 4.44 10.33 3.85
C PHE A 237 5.94 10.00 3.79
N GLU A 238 6.45 9.06 4.59
CA GLU A 238 7.87 8.70 4.65
C GLU A 238 8.42 8.27 3.27
N MET A 239 7.67 7.43 2.57
CA MET A 239 8.03 6.89 1.26
C MET A 239 7.75 7.83 0.08
N LEU A 240 7.10 8.98 0.31
CA LEU A 240 6.72 9.92 -0.74
C LEU A 240 7.85 10.91 -1.05
N SER A 241 8.14 11.11 -2.32
CA SER A 241 9.02 12.19 -2.80
C SER A 241 8.30 13.53 -2.88
N ALA A 242 9.04 14.64 -2.91
CA ALA A 242 8.47 15.98 -3.12
C ALA A 242 7.66 16.09 -4.42
N LYS A 243 8.05 15.34 -5.46
CA LYS A 243 7.31 15.26 -6.73
C LYS A 243 5.96 14.56 -6.57
N GLN A 244 5.90 13.49 -5.78
CA GLN A 244 4.63 12.83 -5.46
C GLN A 244 3.75 13.72 -4.60
N ALA A 245 4.30 14.41 -3.59
CA ALA A 245 3.57 15.41 -2.80
C ALA A 245 2.98 16.53 -3.68
N GLN A 246 3.73 16.98 -4.69
CA GLN A 246 3.25 17.99 -5.65
C GLN A 246 2.04 17.50 -6.46
N ILE A 247 1.95 16.20 -6.78
CA ILE A 247 0.78 15.62 -7.45
C ILE A 247 -0.45 15.76 -6.56
N PHE A 248 -0.38 15.32 -5.29
CA PHE A 248 -1.48 15.46 -4.33
C PHE A 248 -1.92 16.92 -4.18
N LEU A 249 -0.98 17.85 -4.05
CA LEU A 249 -1.28 19.28 -3.91
C LEU A 249 -1.91 19.87 -5.17
N THR A 250 -1.50 19.42 -6.36
CA THR A 250 -2.09 19.83 -7.64
C THR A 250 -3.52 19.32 -7.77
N GLU A 251 -3.78 18.09 -7.34
CA GLU A 251 -5.14 17.54 -7.26
C GLU A 251 -6.01 18.36 -6.29
N MET A 252 -5.48 18.77 -5.13
CA MET A 252 -6.18 19.65 -4.17
C MET A 252 -6.48 21.04 -4.74
N VAL A 253 -5.67 21.56 -5.66
CA VAL A 253 -5.99 22.77 -6.44
C VAL A 253 -7.21 22.49 -7.33
N GLY A 254 -7.23 21.33 -7.97
CA GLY A 254 -8.34 20.86 -8.79
C GLY A 254 -9.66 20.70 -8.04
N LEU A 255 -9.60 20.19 -6.81
CA LEU A 255 -10.74 20.11 -5.87
C LEU A 255 -11.20 21.48 -5.35
N GLY A 256 -10.44 22.54 -5.64
CA GLY A 256 -10.74 23.90 -5.24
C GLY A 256 -10.37 24.24 -3.81
N LEU A 257 -9.60 23.39 -3.12
CA LEU A 257 -9.11 23.67 -1.77
C LEU A 257 -7.94 24.66 -1.80
N LEU A 258 -7.06 24.48 -2.78
CA LEU A 258 -5.82 25.24 -2.93
C LEU A 258 -5.82 26.10 -4.19
N ILE A 259 -4.86 27.03 -4.24
CA ILE A 259 -4.44 27.75 -5.44
C ILE A 259 -2.95 27.52 -5.66
N GLN A 260 -2.56 27.47 -6.93
CA GLN A 260 -1.17 27.38 -7.33
C GLN A 260 -0.68 28.78 -7.71
N LEU A 261 0.46 29.19 -7.16
CA LEU A 261 1.03 30.52 -7.34
C LEU A 261 2.31 30.46 -8.18
N GLY A 262 2.52 31.47 -9.03
CA GLY A 262 3.78 31.68 -9.76
C GLY A 262 4.17 30.53 -10.69
N ASP A 263 5.40 30.04 -10.54
CA ASP A 263 6.11 29.06 -11.40
C ASP A 263 5.65 27.60 -11.23
N ARG A 264 4.42 27.37 -10.74
CA ARG A 264 3.84 26.04 -10.44
C ARG A 264 4.49 25.27 -9.29
N SER A 265 5.40 25.88 -8.53
CA SER A 265 6.06 25.20 -7.40
C SER A 265 5.44 25.50 -6.02
N ARG A 266 4.61 26.55 -5.93
CA ARG A 266 4.04 27.04 -4.66
C ARG A 266 2.53 26.96 -4.60
N PHE A 267 2.04 26.65 -3.40
CA PHE A 267 0.65 26.41 -3.09
C PHE A 267 0.21 27.29 -1.91
N ALA A 268 -1.03 27.78 -1.98
CA ALA A 268 -1.67 28.48 -0.87
C ALA A 268 -3.13 28.01 -0.74
N VAL A 269 -3.73 28.21 0.42
CA VAL A 269 -5.17 28.00 0.58
C VAL A 269 -5.93 28.95 -0.32
N ARG A 270 -7.00 28.46 -0.95
CA ARG A 270 -7.75 29.28 -1.93
C ARG A 270 -8.40 30.50 -1.29
N SER A 271 -8.94 30.34 -0.08
CA SER A 271 -9.51 31.45 0.68
C SER A 271 -9.48 31.18 2.19
N PRO A 272 -9.51 32.23 3.03
CA PRO A 272 -9.65 32.08 4.48
C PRO A 272 -10.89 31.29 4.88
N ASN A 273 -11.95 31.38 4.07
CA ASN A 273 -13.20 30.70 4.31
C ASN A 273 -13.06 29.17 4.26
N VAL A 274 -12.23 28.63 3.35
CA VAL A 274 -11.93 27.19 3.29
C VAL A 274 -11.34 26.72 4.62
N VAL A 275 -10.41 27.48 5.21
CA VAL A 275 -9.78 27.13 6.49
C VAL A 275 -10.75 27.24 7.66
N ASN A 276 -11.51 28.35 7.74
CA ASN A 276 -12.51 28.54 8.79
C ASN A 276 -13.61 27.46 8.75
N MET A 277 -13.89 26.89 7.58
CA MET A 277 -14.84 25.79 7.41
C MET A 277 -14.28 24.43 7.87
N LEU A 278 -12.96 24.26 7.92
CA LEU A 278 -12.35 23.02 8.42
C LEU A 278 -12.43 22.95 9.95
N GLY A 279 -12.18 24.07 10.64
CA GLY A 279 -12.27 24.15 12.10
C GLY A 279 -11.43 25.28 12.68
N THR A 280 -11.46 25.41 14.01
CA THR A 280 -10.54 26.30 14.73
C THR A 280 -9.13 25.74 14.76
N ARG A 281 -8.15 26.57 15.12
CA ARG A 281 -6.76 26.12 15.25
C ARG A 281 -6.64 24.94 16.21
N GLU A 282 -7.29 25.02 17.37
CA GLU A 282 -7.26 24.00 18.41
C GLU A 282 -7.90 22.70 17.91
N GLU A 283 -9.04 22.78 17.20
CA GLU A 283 -9.71 21.62 16.62
C GLU A 283 -8.84 20.93 15.56
N LEU A 284 -8.18 21.70 14.69
CA LEU A 284 -7.31 21.15 13.65
C LEU A 284 -6.03 20.52 14.24
N GLU A 285 -5.43 21.14 15.27
CA GLU A 285 -4.26 20.58 15.98
C GLU A 285 -4.63 19.29 16.72
N LEU A 286 -5.81 19.24 17.35
CA LEU A 286 -6.32 18.05 18.02
C LEU A 286 -6.60 16.95 17.00
N GLU A 287 -7.28 17.27 15.89
CA GLU A 287 -7.60 16.32 14.83
C GLU A 287 -6.32 15.71 14.24
N LEU A 288 -5.27 16.52 14.01
CA LEU A 288 -4.00 16.03 13.48
C LEU A 288 -3.24 15.10 14.45
N LYS A 289 -3.46 15.24 15.76
CA LYS A 289 -2.78 14.43 16.79
C LYS A 289 -3.56 13.18 17.19
N GLU A 290 -4.88 13.29 17.31
CA GLU A 290 -5.73 12.25 17.88
C GLU A 290 -6.42 11.38 16.83
N THR A 291 -6.51 11.82 15.58
CA THR A 291 -7.11 11.01 14.51
C THR A 291 -6.17 9.89 14.10
N GLU A 292 -6.66 8.65 14.14
CA GLU A 292 -5.97 7.56 13.46
C GLU A 292 -6.13 7.67 11.95
N PHE A 293 -5.06 8.07 11.27
CA PHE A 293 -4.99 8.06 9.81
C PHE A 293 -4.65 6.66 9.29
N GLY A 294 -5.43 6.17 8.34
CA GLY A 294 -5.22 4.92 7.63
C GLY A 294 -4.66 5.15 6.23
N LEU A 295 -3.60 4.42 5.89
CA LEU A 295 -3.21 4.32 4.49
C LEU A 295 -4.35 3.62 3.72
N PRO A 296 -4.92 4.22 2.64
CA PRO A 296 -5.71 3.45 1.71
C PRO A 296 -4.86 2.31 1.13
N TYR A 297 -5.52 1.33 0.49
CA TYR A 297 -4.86 0.19 -0.14
C TYR A 297 -3.91 0.66 -1.25
N ASP A 298 -2.69 1.04 -0.87
CA ASP A 298 -1.57 1.22 -1.77
C ASP A 298 -0.95 -0.16 -1.92
N TYR A 299 -1.03 -0.71 -3.13
CA TYR A 299 -0.22 -1.86 -3.51
C TYR A 299 1.25 -1.51 -3.25
N ASN A 300 1.80 -2.02 -2.15
CA ASN A 300 3.20 -1.87 -1.81
C ASN A 300 3.92 -3.16 -2.27
N PRO A 301 4.71 -3.13 -3.37
CA PRO A 301 5.44 -4.32 -3.83
C PRO A 301 6.42 -4.87 -2.79
N ARG A 302 6.86 -4.02 -1.84
CA ARG A 302 7.70 -4.43 -0.70
C ARG A 302 6.96 -5.25 0.35
N ALA A 303 5.62 -5.17 0.38
CA ALA A 303 4.79 -5.93 1.31
C ALA A 303 3.94 -7.00 0.61
N ALA A 304 3.65 -6.81 -0.69
CA ALA A 304 2.85 -7.73 -1.48
C ALA A 304 3.54 -9.07 -1.63
N ARG A 305 2.78 -10.16 -1.48
CA ARG A 305 3.27 -11.53 -1.62
C ARG A 305 2.40 -12.29 -2.61
N ARG A 306 3.03 -13.16 -3.39
CA ARG A 306 2.36 -14.03 -4.37
C ARG A 306 1.54 -15.11 -3.69
N VAL A 307 0.36 -15.41 -4.23
CA VAL A 307 -0.40 -16.61 -3.87
C VAL A 307 0.21 -17.83 -4.57
N LEU A 308 0.56 -18.87 -3.82
CA LEU A 308 1.14 -20.12 -4.35
C LEU A 308 0.11 -21.25 -4.52
N GLY A 309 -1.10 -21.07 -3.99
CA GLY A 309 -2.20 -22.01 -4.07
C GLY A 309 -2.83 -22.27 -2.70
N ARG A 310 -3.70 -23.27 -2.62
CA ARG A 310 -4.28 -23.76 -1.37
C ARG A 310 -3.68 -25.11 -1.00
N ASP A 311 -3.48 -25.35 0.28
CA ASP A 311 -3.06 -26.65 0.77
C ASP A 311 -4.23 -27.61 0.99
N ARG A 312 -3.94 -28.81 1.53
CA ARG A 312 -4.95 -29.85 1.80
C ARG A 312 -6.04 -29.43 2.80
N HIS A 313 -5.77 -28.42 3.63
CA HIS A 313 -6.72 -27.88 4.60
C HIS A 313 -7.42 -26.61 4.09
N SER A 314 -7.36 -26.36 2.77
CA SER A 314 -7.88 -25.15 2.12
C SER A 314 -7.22 -23.85 2.56
N VAL A 315 -6.07 -23.93 3.24
CA VAL A 315 -5.33 -22.73 3.67
C VAL A 315 -4.59 -22.18 2.46
N GLN A 316 -4.85 -20.91 2.15
CA GLN A 316 -4.15 -20.20 1.08
C GLN A 316 -2.72 -19.90 1.50
N ARG A 317 -1.77 -20.38 0.70
CA ARG A 317 -0.33 -20.23 0.94
C ARG A 317 0.23 -19.08 0.14
N TYR A 318 1.00 -18.23 0.82
CA TYR A 318 1.71 -17.12 0.20
C TYR A 318 3.20 -17.43 0.07
N SER A 319 3.83 -16.76 -0.90
CA SER A 319 5.29 -16.70 -0.99
C SER A 319 5.86 -16.11 0.29
N PRO A 320 6.86 -16.73 0.93
CA PRO A 320 7.58 -16.12 2.05
C PRO A 320 8.37 -14.87 1.65
N LEU A 321 8.67 -14.74 0.35
CA LEU A 321 9.29 -13.56 -0.25
C LEU A 321 8.25 -12.57 -0.78
N THR A 322 8.59 -11.29 -0.73
CA THR A 322 7.79 -10.20 -1.31
C THR A 322 7.94 -10.17 -2.83
N GLU A 323 7.04 -9.46 -3.53
CA GLU A 323 7.10 -9.32 -4.98
C GLU A 323 8.35 -8.52 -5.43
N GLU A 324 8.82 -7.56 -4.63
CA GLU A 324 10.12 -6.90 -4.83
C GLU A 324 11.28 -7.90 -4.74
N GLN A 325 11.32 -8.72 -3.68
CA GLN A 325 12.36 -9.74 -3.53
C GLN A 325 12.32 -10.78 -4.66
N LEU A 326 11.13 -11.20 -5.09
CA LEU A 326 10.99 -12.10 -6.25
C LEU A 326 11.46 -11.44 -7.54
N HIS A 327 11.13 -10.16 -7.74
CA HIS A 327 11.66 -9.38 -8.86
C HIS A 327 13.18 -9.37 -8.87
N ASP A 328 13.79 -9.15 -7.70
CA ASP A 328 15.24 -9.16 -7.53
C ASP A 328 15.84 -10.53 -7.86
N THR A 329 15.24 -11.63 -7.41
CA THR A 329 15.74 -12.98 -7.75
C THR A 329 15.74 -13.27 -9.25
N ALA A 330 14.86 -12.62 -10.02
CA ALA A 330 14.85 -12.75 -11.47
C ALA A 330 15.87 -11.84 -12.17
N GLN A 331 16.36 -10.80 -11.50
CA GLN A 331 17.43 -9.97 -12.05
C GLN A 331 18.71 -10.79 -12.24
N PRO A 332 19.49 -10.50 -13.29
CA PRO A 332 20.70 -11.25 -13.58
C PRO A 332 21.72 -11.25 -12.43
N GLY A 333 22.43 -12.37 -12.28
CA GLY A 333 23.44 -12.60 -11.26
C GLY A 333 23.00 -13.58 -10.16
N VAL A 334 23.78 -13.66 -9.09
CA VAL A 334 23.57 -14.61 -7.99
C VAL A 334 22.87 -13.94 -6.80
N SER A 335 21.76 -14.53 -6.35
CA SER A 335 21.06 -14.17 -5.12
C SER A 335 21.18 -15.31 -4.11
N VAL A 336 21.49 -15.01 -2.85
CA VAL A 336 21.53 -15.97 -1.73
C VAL A 336 20.41 -15.64 -0.76
N ILE A 337 19.60 -16.64 -0.44
CA ILE A 337 18.44 -16.54 0.43
C ILE A 337 18.70 -17.35 1.70
N GLY A 338 18.93 -16.65 2.80
CA GLY A 338 19.00 -17.24 4.14
C GLY A 338 17.60 -17.45 4.69
N THR A 339 17.27 -18.67 5.10
CA THR A 339 15.93 -19.01 5.58
C THR A 339 15.97 -20.03 6.72
N THR A 340 14.87 -20.13 7.46
CA THR A 340 14.65 -21.11 8.53
C THR A 340 13.49 -22.02 8.15
N GLU A 341 13.33 -23.16 8.83
CA GLU A 341 12.19 -24.05 8.58
C GLU A 341 10.84 -23.39 8.86
N LEU A 342 10.79 -22.35 9.71
CA LEU A 342 9.58 -21.57 10.00
C LEU A 342 9.01 -20.87 8.76
N PHE A 343 9.87 -20.48 7.82
CA PHE A 343 9.45 -19.88 6.55
C PHE A 343 9.11 -20.90 5.47
N ARG A 344 9.24 -22.21 5.73
CA ARG A 344 8.98 -23.30 4.78
C ARG A 344 9.72 -23.08 3.45
N PRO A 345 11.04 -23.32 3.39
CA PRO A 345 11.87 -23.02 2.22
C PRO A 345 11.38 -23.63 0.90
N GLU A 346 10.58 -24.68 0.95
CA GLU A 346 9.88 -25.28 -0.18
C GLU A 346 8.96 -24.26 -0.88
N LEU A 347 8.28 -23.41 -0.11
CA LEU A 347 7.45 -22.31 -0.61
C LEU A 347 8.30 -21.20 -1.24
N VAL A 348 9.50 -20.93 -0.70
CA VAL A 348 10.46 -19.99 -1.31
C VAL A 348 10.86 -20.50 -2.70
N ARG A 349 11.27 -21.77 -2.80
CA ARG A 349 11.61 -22.42 -4.08
C ARG A 349 10.45 -22.38 -5.07
N GLN A 350 9.25 -22.71 -4.60
CA GLN A 350 8.04 -22.69 -5.43
C GLN A 350 7.73 -21.28 -5.93
N ALA A 351 7.86 -20.26 -5.08
CA ALA A 351 7.61 -18.87 -5.45
C ALA A 351 8.59 -18.38 -6.51
N VAL A 352 9.89 -18.62 -6.31
CA VAL A 352 10.95 -18.24 -7.25
C VAL A 352 10.76 -18.95 -8.60
N ALA A 353 10.45 -20.24 -8.59
CA ALA A 353 10.16 -20.99 -9.81
C ALA A 353 8.93 -20.45 -10.56
N ALA A 354 7.81 -20.30 -9.86
CA ALA A 354 6.56 -19.79 -10.44
C ALA A 354 6.73 -18.36 -10.99
N PHE A 355 7.53 -17.53 -10.33
CA PHE A 355 7.84 -16.17 -10.79
C PHE A 355 8.63 -16.16 -12.11
N ALA A 356 9.64 -17.02 -12.22
CA ALA A 356 10.44 -17.14 -13.44
C ALA A 356 9.67 -17.78 -14.60
N GLU A 357 8.92 -18.85 -14.33
CA GLU A 357 8.08 -19.54 -15.32
C GLU A 357 7.02 -18.60 -15.92
N ASN A 358 6.40 -17.74 -15.10
CA ASN A 358 5.45 -16.72 -15.57
C ASN A 358 6.06 -15.69 -16.53
N ARG A 359 7.39 -15.50 -16.50
CA ARG A 359 8.14 -14.63 -17.42
C ARG A 359 8.68 -15.39 -18.64
N GLY A 360 8.37 -16.67 -18.78
CA GLY A 360 8.88 -17.53 -19.84
C GLY A 360 10.37 -17.88 -19.68
N VAL A 361 10.91 -17.76 -18.46
CA VAL A 361 12.30 -18.13 -18.13
C VAL A 361 12.35 -19.61 -17.75
N GLU A 362 13.31 -20.35 -18.31
CA GLU A 362 13.50 -21.77 -18.00
C GLU A 362 14.06 -21.92 -16.57
N VAL A 363 13.43 -22.76 -15.74
CA VAL A 363 13.87 -23.00 -14.35
C VAL A 363 14.64 -24.31 -14.25
N LEU A 364 15.86 -24.24 -13.73
CA LEU A 364 16.72 -25.37 -13.44
C LEU A 364 16.78 -25.56 -11.93
N LYS A 365 16.67 -26.80 -11.46
CA LYS A 365 16.71 -27.11 -10.03
C LYS A 365 17.98 -27.91 -9.72
N HIS A 366 18.62 -27.56 -8.62
CA HIS A 366 19.76 -28.26 -8.05
C HIS A 366 19.51 -28.48 -6.56
N GLU A 367 19.86 -29.67 -6.09
CA GLU A 367 19.74 -30.05 -4.69
C GLU A 367 21.10 -30.52 -4.18
N ARG A 368 21.31 -30.39 -2.86
CA ARG A 368 22.53 -30.82 -2.19
C ARG A 368 22.93 -32.24 -2.60
N GLY A 369 24.22 -32.42 -2.89
CA GLY A 369 24.79 -33.70 -3.32
C GLY A 369 24.72 -33.96 -4.84
N GLY A 370 24.05 -33.10 -5.62
CA GLY A 370 24.09 -33.16 -7.07
C GLY A 370 25.39 -32.61 -7.68
N ASP A 371 25.59 -32.82 -8.98
CA ASP A 371 26.72 -32.23 -9.73
C ASP A 371 26.35 -30.85 -10.28
N LEU A 372 26.61 -29.81 -9.49
CA LEU A 372 26.38 -28.41 -9.88
C LEU A 372 27.24 -28.00 -11.07
N GLN A 373 28.48 -28.51 -11.18
CA GLN A 373 29.38 -28.15 -12.27
C GLN A 373 28.88 -28.68 -13.62
N ALA A 374 28.38 -29.92 -13.65
CA ALA A 374 27.77 -30.47 -14.85
C ALA A 374 26.55 -29.65 -15.30
N LEU A 375 25.71 -29.23 -14.36
CA LEU A 375 24.50 -28.45 -14.65
C LEU A 375 24.80 -27.07 -15.28
N VAL A 376 25.83 -26.40 -14.76
CA VAL A 376 26.31 -25.09 -15.22
C VAL A 376 27.04 -25.17 -16.57
N LYS A 377 27.78 -26.25 -16.83
CA LYS A 377 28.51 -26.46 -18.10
C LYS A 377 27.60 -26.73 -19.31
N GLN A 378 26.34 -27.11 -19.09
CA GLN A 378 25.38 -27.35 -20.16
C GLN A 378 25.05 -26.06 -20.91
N ARG A 379 25.38 -26.03 -22.21
CA ARG A 379 25.20 -24.85 -23.06
C ARG A 379 23.71 -24.65 -23.39
N ARG A 380 23.12 -23.56 -22.89
CA ARG A 380 21.72 -23.19 -23.16
C ARG A 380 21.65 -21.89 -23.96
N ARG A 381 20.73 -21.85 -24.94
CA ARG A 381 20.47 -20.67 -25.78
C ARG A 381 19.43 -19.72 -25.19
N LYS A 382 18.56 -20.20 -24.29
CA LYS A 382 17.50 -19.42 -23.65
C LYS A 382 17.96 -18.84 -22.30
N ALA A 383 17.34 -17.74 -21.90
CA ALA A 383 17.44 -17.23 -20.53
C ALA A 383 16.94 -18.28 -19.55
N HIS A 384 17.67 -18.51 -18.46
CA HIS A 384 17.33 -19.50 -17.46
C HIS A 384 17.70 -19.02 -16.06
N LEU A 385 16.92 -19.52 -15.09
CA LEU A 385 17.11 -19.32 -13.67
C LEU A 385 17.51 -20.66 -13.03
N LEU A 386 18.64 -20.70 -12.32
CA LEU A 386 19.07 -21.86 -11.55
C LEU A 386 18.71 -21.68 -10.08
N ILE A 387 17.91 -22.58 -9.52
CA ILE A 387 17.55 -22.62 -8.10
C ILE A 387 18.35 -23.75 -7.44
N ALA A 388 19.28 -23.42 -6.56
CA ALA A 388 20.10 -24.36 -5.80
C ALA A 388 19.64 -24.41 -4.34
N ASP A 389 19.12 -25.55 -3.90
CA ASP A 389 18.78 -25.81 -2.50
C ASP A 389 19.93 -26.50 -1.80
N LEU A 390 20.63 -25.73 -0.97
CA LEU A 390 21.84 -26.13 -0.25
C LEU A 390 21.63 -26.06 1.27
N ARG A 391 20.38 -26.22 1.73
CA ARG A 391 20.10 -26.38 3.16
C ARG A 391 20.84 -27.60 3.73
N GLY A 392 21.32 -27.45 4.95
CA GLY A 392 22.16 -28.41 5.68
C GLY A 392 23.63 -28.45 5.24
N SER A 393 24.05 -27.70 4.21
CA SER A 393 25.45 -27.62 3.81
C SER A 393 26.30 -26.84 4.81
N SER A 394 27.60 -27.12 4.85
CA SER A 394 28.53 -26.30 5.62
C SER A 394 28.81 -24.95 4.93
N ALA A 395 29.29 -23.95 5.68
CA ALA A 395 29.67 -22.66 5.11
C ALA A 395 30.74 -22.79 4.00
N GLY A 396 31.62 -23.78 4.11
CA GLY A 396 32.62 -24.10 3.08
C GLY A 396 31.99 -24.63 1.79
N GLU A 397 31.09 -25.61 1.89
CA GLU A 397 30.34 -26.14 0.74
C GLU A 397 29.52 -25.05 0.05
N LEU A 398 28.85 -24.21 0.85
CA LEU A 398 28.05 -23.08 0.36
C LEU A 398 28.93 -22.07 -0.39
N ARG A 399 30.10 -21.72 0.14
CA ARG A 399 31.06 -20.82 -0.52
C ARG A 399 31.48 -21.35 -1.88
N THR A 400 31.85 -22.64 -1.97
CA THR A 400 32.25 -23.26 -3.22
C THR A 400 31.12 -23.25 -4.25
N ALA A 401 29.89 -23.58 -3.85
CA ALA A 401 28.74 -23.57 -4.75
C ALA A 401 28.41 -22.15 -5.25
N VAL A 402 28.43 -21.15 -4.36
CA VAL A 402 28.22 -19.74 -4.73
C VAL A 402 29.29 -19.27 -5.72
N GLN A 403 30.56 -19.65 -5.53
CA GLN A 403 31.61 -19.29 -6.48
C GLN A 403 31.40 -19.89 -7.87
N VAL A 404 30.95 -21.15 -7.95
CA VAL A 404 30.58 -21.79 -9.22
C VAL A 404 29.44 -21.03 -9.91
N LEU A 405 28.44 -20.58 -9.15
CA LEU A 405 27.31 -19.80 -9.68
C LEU A 405 27.71 -18.38 -10.09
N LEU A 406 28.63 -17.73 -9.36
CA LEU A 406 29.17 -16.43 -9.73
C LEU A 406 29.92 -16.51 -11.06
N ASN A 407 30.69 -17.58 -11.29
CA ASN A 407 31.35 -17.82 -12.57
C ASN A 407 30.34 -18.06 -13.72
N HIS A 408 29.13 -18.52 -13.41
CA HIS A 408 28.09 -18.83 -14.41
C HIS A 408 27.18 -17.65 -14.75
N ALA A 409 26.63 -16.99 -13.73
CA ALA A 409 25.63 -15.93 -13.83
C ALA A 409 26.22 -14.52 -13.64
N GLY A 410 27.45 -14.42 -13.14
CA GLY A 410 28.10 -13.15 -12.80
C GLY A 410 27.61 -12.56 -11.47
N PRO A 411 28.17 -11.40 -11.08
CA PRO A 411 27.72 -10.68 -9.89
C PRO A 411 26.28 -10.18 -10.04
N ALA A 412 25.60 -10.00 -8.92
CA ALA A 412 24.25 -9.46 -8.89
C ALA A 412 24.18 -8.05 -9.51
N SER A 413 23.16 -7.81 -10.33
CA SER A 413 22.82 -6.50 -10.86
C SER A 413 22.07 -5.68 -9.80
N ASP A 414 22.79 -5.16 -8.81
CA ASP A 414 22.25 -4.43 -7.67
C ASP A 414 23.16 -3.24 -7.33
N ASP A 415 22.58 -2.07 -7.09
CA ASP A 415 23.32 -0.84 -6.78
C ASP A 415 24.07 -0.95 -5.44
N LEU A 416 23.61 -1.82 -4.55
CA LEU A 416 24.20 -2.07 -3.23
C LEU A 416 25.32 -3.11 -3.24
N VAL A 417 25.51 -3.84 -4.36
CA VAL A 417 26.56 -4.86 -4.47
C VAL A 417 27.82 -4.25 -5.06
N ARG A 418 28.93 -4.31 -4.31
CA ARG A 418 30.24 -3.84 -4.78
C ARG A 418 30.66 -4.60 -6.05
N GLN A 419 30.70 -3.90 -7.18
CA GLN A 419 31.07 -4.47 -8.47
C GLN A 419 32.60 -4.59 -8.58
N ALA A 420 33.16 -5.72 -8.15
CA ALA A 420 34.59 -6.00 -8.33
C ALA A 420 34.94 -6.37 -9.79
N ALA A 421 33.97 -6.82 -10.59
CA ALA A 421 34.20 -7.28 -11.97
C ALA A 421 33.12 -6.77 -12.95
N ARG A 422 33.54 -6.33 -14.14
CA ARG A 422 32.64 -5.88 -15.22
C ARG A 422 31.85 -7.06 -15.80
N ARG A 423 30.52 -6.92 -15.88
CA ARG A 423 29.64 -7.86 -16.57
C ARG A 423 30.02 -7.96 -18.06
N THR A 424 30.03 -9.18 -18.60
CA THR A 424 30.20 -9.44 -20.03
C THR A 424 28.83 -9.63 -20.70
N SER A 425 28.71 -9.39 -22.00
CA SER A 425 27.43 -9.56 -22.74
C SER A 425 26.86 -10.98 -22.66
N SER A 426 27.68 -11.99 -22.35
CA SER A 426 27.27 -13.40 -22.24
C SER A 426 26.53 -13.78 -20.95
N THR A 427 26.64 -12.97 -19.88
CA THR A 427 25.99 -13.24 -18.57
C THR A 427 24.73 -12.40 -18.36
N ALA A 428 24.36 -11.57 -19.34
CA ALA A 428 23.22 -10.64 -19.25
C ALA A 428 21.87 -11.32 -18.96
N ASN A 429 21.70 -12.58 -19.36
CA ASN A 429 20.42 -13.31 -19.33
C ASN A 429 20.42 -14.54 -18.40
N ARG A 430 21.30 -14.56 -17.39
CA ARG A 430 21.45 -15.70 -16.46
C ARG A 430 21.27 -15.23 -15.02
N SER A 431 20.46 -15.96 -14.27
CA SER A 431 20.22 -15.71 -12.85
C SER A 431 20.40 -17.01 -12.08
N ALA A 432 20.91 -16.92 -10.86
CA ALA A 432 21.00 -18.06 -9.95
C ALA A 432 20.54 -17.65 -8.55
N VAL A 433 19.75 -18.52 -7.92
CA VAL A 433 19.21 -18.33 -6.57
C VAL A 433 19.66 -19.50 -5.73
N VAL A 434 20.34 -19.21 -4.62
CA VAL A 434 20.76 -20.19 -3.63
C VAL A 434 19.86 -20.07 -2.41
N VAL A 435 19.25 -21.18 -1.99
CA VAL A 435 18.48 -21.26 -0.75
C VAL A 435 19.31 -22.05 0.26
N ALA A 436 19.62 -21.46 1.41
CA ALA A 436 20.47 -22.05 2.44
C ALA A 436 19.99 -21.66 3.84
N ASP A 437 20.48 -22.36 4.87
CA ASP A 437 20.12 -22.08 6.25
C ASP A 437 20.65 -20.71 6.68
N ALA A 438 19.81 -19.93 7.37
CA ALA A 438 20.13 -18.56 7.77
C ALA A 438 21.43 -18.45 8.60
N THR A 439 21.70 -19.44 9.46
CA THR A 439 22.93 -19.51 10.26
C THR A 439 24.16 -19.76 9.40
N THR A 440 24.10 -20.69 8.45
CA THR A 440 25.20 -20.96 7.51
C THR A 440 25.48 -19.79 6.58
N VAL A 441 24.44 -19.08 6.14
CA VAL A 441 24.61 -17.82 5.39
C VAL A 441 25.31 -16.78 6.26
N ALA A 442 24.98 -16.69 7.55
CA ALA A 442 25.67 -15.78 8.46
C ALA A 442 27.15 -16.12 8.67
N GLU A 443 27.47 -17.40 8.84
CA GLU A 443 28.86 -17.89 8.94
C GLU A 443 29.66 -17.59 7.66
N LEU A 444 29.04 -17.76 6.50
CA LEU A 444 29.65 -17.44 5.20
C LEU A 444 30.10 -15.97 5.14
N GLU A 445 29.33 -15.06 5.75
CA GLU A 445 29.60 -13.63 5.78
C GLU A 445 30.64 -13.23 6.82
N ALA A 446 30.60 -13.86 7.99
CA ALA A 446 31.54 -13.56 9.08
C ALA A 446 32.95 -14.08 8.80
N ALA A 447 33.08 -15.13 8.00
CA ALA A 447 34.36 -15.74 7.67
C ALA A 447 35.26 -14.79 6.85
N ALA A 448 36.48 -14.57 7.33
CA ALA A 448 37.50 -13.76 6.68
C ALA A 448 37.82 -14.29 5.26
N GLY A 449 37.59 -13.46 4.24
CA GLY A 449 37.81 -13.81 2.83
C GLY A 449 37.37 -12.71 1.87
N GLU A 450 37.49 -12.95 0.56
CA GLU A 450 36.96 -12.04 -0.46
C GLU A 450 35.44 -11.93 -0.34
N GLU A 451 34.94 -10.69 -0.35
CA GLU A 451 33.52 -10.39 -0.27
C GLU A 451 32.81 -10.89 -1.54
N LEU A 452 31.86 -11.83 -1.36
CA LEU A 452 31.11 -12.39 -2.48
C LEU A 452 30.12 -11.35 -3.02
N SER A 453 30.26 -10.98 -4.29
CA SER A 453 29.36 -10.04 -5.01
C SER A 453 27.99 -10.64 -5.34
N VAL A 454 27.27 -11.09 -4.31
CA VAL A 454 25.93 -11.70 -4.39
C VAL A 454 24.88 -10.75 -3.81
N ARG A 455 23.65 -10.83 -4.33
CA ARG A 455 22.50 -10.21 -3.67
C ARG A 455 22.06 -11.07 -2.50
N ARG A 456 21.75 -10.45 -1.38
CA ARG A 456 21.31 -11.15 -0.17
C ARG A 456 19.86 -10.84 0.10
N LEU A 457 19.05 -11.87 0.25
CA LEU A 457 17.63 -11.76 0.52
C LEU A 457 17.28 -12.61 1.74
N ARG A 458 16.27 -12.20 2.50
CA ARG A 458 15.71 -13.00 3.59
C ARG A 458 14.18 -12.94 3.52
N PRO A 459 13.48 -14.06 3.76
CA PRO A 459 12.03 -14.00 4.00
C PRO A 459 11.72 -13.16 5.23
N GLU A 460 10.58 -12.49 5.20
CA GLU A 460 10.13 -11.62 6.30
C GLU A 460 8.85 -12.15 6.93
N ARG A 461 8.63 -11.86 8.21
CA ARG A 461 7.34 -12.10 8.88
C ARG A 461 6.29 -11.11 8.39
N TRP A 462 5.02 -11.44 8.55
CA TRP A 462 3.93 -10.49 8.34
C TRP A 462 3.90 -9.49 9.49
N THR A 463 4.04 -8.22 9.17
CA THR A 463 3.77 -7.13 10.11
C THR A 463 2.33 -6.67 10.00
N ALA A 464 1.83 -5.94 11.00
CA ALA A 464 0.49 -5.34 10.96
C ALA A 464 0.32 -4.43 9.73
N ASP A 465 1.42 -3.86 9.27
CA ASP A 465 1.49 -3.02 8.10
C ASP A 465 1.53 -3.81 6.78
N ALA A 466 2.33 -4.87 6.72
CA ALA A 466 2.45 -5.71 5.53
C ALA A 466 1.14 -6.44 5.20
N LEU A 467 0.34 -6.76 6.21
CA LEU A 467 -0.98 -7.39 6.04
C LEU A 467 -1.96 -6.53 5.25
N ARG A 468 -1.74 -5.22 5.14
CA ARG A 468 -2.54 -4.36 4.24
C ARG A 468 -2.43 -4.81 2.79
N ALA A 469 -1.31 -5.40 2.38
CA ALA A 469 -1.12 -5.89 1.02
C ALA A 469 -1.92 -7.18 0.74
N TRP A 470 -2.43 -7.86 1.76
CA TRP A 470 -3.27 -9.04 1.61
C TRP A 470 -4.72 -8.62 1.30
N SER A 471 -5.09 -8.73 0.02
CA SER A 471 -6.39 -8.29 -0.51
C SER A 471 -7.63 -8.93 0.12
N GLU A 472 -7.54 -10.21 0.49
CA GLU A 472 -8.63 -11.00 1.12
C GLU A 472 -8.51 -11.06 2.66
N CYS A 473 -7.64 -10.26 3.27
CA CYS A 473 -7.48 -10.27 4.73
C CYS A 473 -8.71 -9.66 5.41
N PRO A 474 -9.40 -10.39 6.30
CA PRO A 474 -10.57 -9.89 7.00
C PRO A 474 -10.21 -8.95 8.17
N PHE A 475 -8.93 -8.85 8.53
CA PHE A 475 -8.43 -7.97 9.59
C PHE A 475 -8.13 -6.57 9.01
N VAL A 476 -9.15 -5.70 8.99
CA VAL A 476 -9.10 -4.40 8.30
C VAL A 476 -8.61 -3.25 9.18
N SER A 477 -8.87 -3.28 10.49
CA SER A 477 -8.36 -2.23 11.40
C SER A 477 -6.89 -2.49 11.78
N ARG A 478 -6.15 -1.43 12.16
CA ARG A 478 -4.78 -1.61 12.69
C ARG A 478 -4.79 -2.43 13.97
N GLU A 479 -5.75 -2.18 14.86
CA GLU A 479 -5.93 -2.91 16.11
C GLU A 479 -6.09 -4.42 15.87
N ASP A 480 -6.97 -4.81 14.94
CA ASP A 480 -7.21 -6.22 14.59
C ASP A 480 -5.96 -6.89 13.99
N ARG A 481 -5.26 -6.18 13.10
CA ARG A 481 -3.99 -6.68 12.52
C ARG A 481 -2.91 -6.82 13.58
N SER A 482 -2.77 -5.85 14.48
CA SER A 482 -1.81 -5.91 15.59
C SER A 482 -2.13 -7.06 16.54
N ARG A 483 -3.41 -7.29 16.86
CA ARG A 483 -3.85 -8.43 17.67
C ARG A 483 -3.50 -9.76 17.01
N LEU A 484 -3.73 -9.88 15.71
CA LEU A 484 -3.38 -11.08 14.96
C LEU A 484 -1.86 -11.32 14.93
N VAL A 485 -1.06 -10.28 14.70
CA VAL A 485 0.41 -10.37 14.73
C VAL A 485 0.91 -10.75 16.13
N ALA A 486 0.38 -10.15 17.20
CA ALA A 486 0.74 -10.53 18.58
C ALA A 486 0.41 -12.00 18.90
N ALA A 487 -0.71 -12.52 18.37
CA ALA A 487 -1.08 -13.92 18.58
C ALA A 487 -0.22 -14.92 17.79
N THR A 488 0.32 -14.52 16.64
CA THR A 488 0.98 -15.44 15.68
C THR A 488 2.47 -15.17 15.47
N GLY A 489 2.99 -14.08 16.04
CA GLY A 489 4.33 -13.56 15.77
C GLY A 489 4.53 -13.06 14.34
N GLY A 490 3.47 -13.00 13.51
CA GLY A 490 3.60 -12.70 12.08
C GLY A 490 4.10 -13.88 11.23
N TRP A 491 4.25 -15.08 11.81
CA TRP A 491 4.74 -16.25 11.08
C TRP A 491 3.75 -16.69 9.99
N PRO A 492 4.18 -16.83 8.72
CA PRO A 492 3.25 -17.03 7.59
C PRO A 492 2.26 -18.18 7.80
N HIS A 493 2.72 -19.33 8.27
CA HIS A 493 1.87 -20.49 8.43
C HIS A 493 0.76 -20.35 9.49
N TRP A 494 1.01 -19.58 10.55
CA TRP A 494 0.02 -19.27 11.58
C TRP A 494 -0.94 -18.16 11.14
N MET A 495 -0.40 -17.12 10.52
CA MET A 495 -1.18 -16.04 9.92
C MET A 495 -2.20 -16.57 8.91
N GLU A 496 -1.75 -17.42 8.00
CA GLU A 496 -2.59 -17.99 6.95
C GLU A 496 -3.68 -18.90 7.50
N ALA A 497 -3.38 -19.67 8.55
CA ALA A 497 -4.38 -20.50 9.21
C ALA A 497 -5.47 -19.65 9.89
N ALA A 498 -5.08 -18.59 10.60
CA ALA A 498 -6.03 -17.69 11.27
C ALA A 498 -6.93 -16.94 10.29
N VAL A 499 -6.37 -16.41 9.19
CA VAL A 499 -7.14 -15.74 8.14
C VAL A 499 -8.11 -16.71 7.45
N THR A 500 -7.68 -17.97 7.25
CA THR A 500 -8.55 -19.01 6.67
C THR A 500 -9.71 -19.37 7.60
N ASP A 501 -9.51 -19.40 8.92
CA ASP A 501 -10.58 -19.71 9.89
C ASP A 501 -11.73 -18.67 9.81
N VAL A 502 -11.39 -17.40 9.60
CA VAL A 502 -12.39 -16.35 9.36
C VAL A 502 -13.02 -16.50 7.97
N SER A 503 -12.20 -16.57 6.93
CA SER A 503 -12.66 -16.43 5.54
C SER A 503 -13.39 -17.67 5.00
N VAL A 504 -13.06 -18.86 5.52
CA VAL A 504 -13.58 -20.14 5.04
C VAL A 504 -14.46 -20.82 6.08
N HIS A 505 -14.09 -20.76 7.36
CA HIS A 505 -14.83 -21.43 8.44
C HIS A 505 -15.82 -20.50 9.17
N GLY A 506 -15.89 -19.22 8.80
CA GLY A 506 -16.87 -18.27 9.31
C GLY A 506 -16.66 -17.88 10.78
N ALA A 507 -15.44 -18.06 11.32
CA ALA A 507 -15.11 -17.61 12.67
C ALA A 507 -15.13 -16.07 12.76
N THR A 508 -15.46 -15.52 13.92
CA THR A 508 -15.25 -14.09 14.15
C THR A 508 -13.76 -13.76 14.27
N LEU A 509 -13.36 -12.51 14.04
CA LEU A 509 -11.95 -12.09 14.16
C LEU A 509 -11.36 -12.45 15.53
N VAL A 510 -12.11 -12.20 16.60
CA VAL A 510 -11.71 -12.51 17.98
C VAL A 510 -11.53 -14.03 18.17
N GLN A 511 -12.51 -14.83 17.72
CA GLN A 511 -12.45 -16.29 17.84
C GLN A 511 -11.25 -16.88 17.08
N ALA A 512 -10.96 -16.39 15.88
CA ALA A 512 -9.84 -16.87 15.09
C ALA A 512 -8.49 -16.58 15.78
N VAL A 513 -8.34 -15.38 16.37
CA VAL A 513 -7.15 -14.98 17.14
C VAL A 513 -7.00 -15.83 18.42
N GLU A 514 -8.06 -16.05 19.16
CA GLU A 514 -8.03 -16.88 20.38
C GLU A 514 -7.71 -18.34 20.05
N ARG A 515 -8.36 -18.91 19.03
CA ARG A 515 -8.12 -20.29 18.60
C ARG A 515 -6.70 -20.50 18.11
N ILE A 516 -6.18 -19.62 17.24
CA ILE A 516 -4.82 -19.78 16.73
C ILE A 516 -3.81 -19.66 17.86
N ARG A 517 -4.01 -18.73 18.82
CA ARG A 517 -3.15 -18.61 20.00
C ARG A 517 -3.17 -19.89 20.84
N ALA A 518 -4.35 -20.46 21.08
CA ALA A 518 -4.48 -21.72 21.81
C ALA A 518 -3.83 -22.91 21.08
N VAL A 519 -3.89 -22.94 19.75
CA VAL A 519 -3.21 -23.97 18.94
C VAL A 519 -1.69 -23.81 19.04
N ILE A 520 -1.17 -22.59 18.88
CA ILE A 520 0.27 -22.29 18.96
C ILE A 520 0.83 -22.70 20.32
N ASN A 521 0.13 -22.39 21.41
CA ASN A 521 0.58 -22.64 22.78
C ASN A 521 0.50 -24.11 23.23
N ARG A 522 0.12 -25.04 22.35
CA ARG A 522 0.18 -26.48 22.67
C ARG A 522 1.64 -26.92 22.77
N PRO A 523 2.03 -27.75 23.76
CA PRO A 523 3.43 -28.16 23.97
C PRO A 523 4.13 -28.69 22.71
N ALA A 524 3.43 -29.52 21.93
CA ALA A 524 3.98 -30.07 20.68
C ALA A 524 4.28 -28.98 19.62
N ASN A 525 3.49 -27.90 19.57
CA ASN A 525 3.67 -26.82 18.60
C ASN A 525 4.73 -25.83 19.06
N THR A 526 4.82 -25.53 20.35
CA THR A 526 5.91 -24.70 20.91
C THR A 526 7.25 -25.38 20.75
N GLU A 527 7.34 -26.69 21.02
CA GLU A 527 8.57 -27.45 20.82
C GLU A 527 8.97 -27.51 19.34
N LEU A 528 7.99 -27.76 18.45
CA LEU A 528 8.23 -27.74 17.01
C LEU A 528 8.67 -26.35 16.51
N HIS A 529 8.12 -25.27 17.06
CA HIS A 529 8.53 -23.90 16.74
C HIS A 529 10.00 -23.65 17.08
N LEU A 530 10.42 -24.00 18.31
CA LEU A 530 11.81 -23.84 18.74
C LEU A 530 12.78 -24.64 17.87
N ARG A 531 12.45 -25.90 17.55
CA ARG A 531 13.29 -26.73 16.67
C ARG A 531 13.43 -26.13 15.26
N ARG A 532 12.34 -25.53 14.74
CA ARG A 532 12.31 -24.93 13.39
C ARG A 532 12.91 -23.53 13.31
N ALA A 533 13.04 -22.85 14.45
CA ALA A 533 13.59 -21.50 14.54
C ALA A 533 15.09 -21.43 14.20
N GLY A 534 15.80 -22.57 14.22
CA GLY A 534 17.24 -22.62 13.99
C GLY A 534 18.06 -22.20 15.21
N LEU A 535 17.45 -22.23 16.40
CA LEU A 535 18.10 -21.95 17.68
C LEU A 535 18.93 -23.14 18.12
N ASP A 536 20.14 -22.90 18.63
CA ASP A 536 20.93 -23.90 19.33
C ASP A 536 20.70 -23.87 20.86
N ALA A 537 21.35 -24.79 21.59
CA ALA A 537 21.20 -24.87 23.04
C ALA A 537 21.71 -23.62 23.77
N GLY A 538 22.73 -22.94 23.23
CA GLY A 538 23.23 -21.69 23.77
C GLY A 538 22.23 -20.56 23.59
N ASP A 539 21.66 -20.45 22.39
CA ASP A 539 20.61 -19.47 22.08
C ASP A 539 19.41 -19.63 23.02
N LEU A 540 18.96 -20.87 23.28
CA LEU A 540 17.85 -21.16 24.19
C LEU A 540 18.15 -20.78 25.65
N SER A 541 19.39 -21.01 26.12
CA SER A 541 19.80 -20.61 27.48
C SER A 541 19.76 -19.09 27.65
N LEU A 542 20.29 -18.34 26.67
CA LEU A 542 20.31 -16.88 26.70
C LEU A 542 18.89 -16.28 26.57
N LEU A 543 18.06 -16.83 25.69
CA LEU A 543 16.65 -16.45 25.58
C LEU A 543 15.88 -16.74 26.87
N THR A 544 16.15 -17.86 27.55
CA THR A 544 15.51 -18.20 28.83
C THR A 544 15.85 -17.19 29.92
N ALA A 545 17.12 -16.77 29.98
CA ALA A 545 17.55 -15.71 30.88
C ALA A 545 16.83 -14.39 30.57
N TRP A 546 16.92 -13.91 29.32
CA TRP A 546 16.32 -12.63 28.92
C TRP A 546 14.80 -12.59 29.12
N THR A 547 14.07 -13.60 28.62
CA THR A 547 12.60 -13.66 28.76
C THR A 547 12.13 -13.83 30.21
N GLY A 548 13.04 -14.13 31.14
CA GLY A 548 12.77 -14.13 32.58
C GLY A 548 12.57 -12.74 33.19
N TYR A 549 13.11 -11.69 32.56
CA TYR A 549 13.11 -10.32 33.09
C TYR A 549 12.13 -9.38 32.40
N VAL A 550 11.54 -9.80 31.27
CA VAL A 550 10.64 -8.96 30.45
C VAL A 550 9.29 -9.64 30.21
N GLU A 551 8.25 -8.85 30.02
CA GLU A 551 6.93 -9.33 29.58
C GLU A 551 6.88 -9.59 28.06
N GLU A 552 5.85 -10.30 27.61
CA GLU A 552 5.63 -10.61 26.19
C GLU A 552 5.52 -9.31 25.36
N GLY A 553 6.42 -9.11 24.40
CA GLY A 553 6.43 -7.93 23.53
C GLY A 553 7.02 -6.66 24.14
N GLN A 554 7.53 -6.72 25.38
CA GLN A 554 8.21 -5.60 26.01
C GLN A 554 9.59 -5.39 25.35
N GLY A 555 9.84 -4.17 24.86
CA GLY A 555 11.14 -3.75 24.37
C GLY A 555 12.15 -3.54 25.49
N ALA A 556 13.39 -3.97 25.28
CA ALA A 556 14.52 -3.73 26.17
C ALA A 556 15.69 -3.08 25.41
N PRO A 557 16.31 -2.02 25.96
CA PRO A 557 17.52 -1.44 25.40
C PRO A 557 18.70 -2.43 25.49
N LEU A 558 19.75 -2.18 24.71
CA LEU A 558 20.92 -3.07 24.63
C LEU A 558 21.52 -3.36 26.02
N ASP A 559 21.66 -2.34 26.87
CA ASP A 559 22.22 -2.45 28.23
C ASP A 559 21.41 -3.40 29.12
N ASP A 560 20.08 -3.39 29.01
CA ASP A 560 19.19 -4.26 29.78
C ASP A 560 19.25 -5.71 29.27
N VAL A 561 19.35 -5.89 27.95
CA VAL A 561 19.56 -7.22 27.36
C VAL A 561 20.90 -7.78 27.82
N GLN A 562 21.96 -6.96 27.77
CA GLN A 562 23.31 -7.32 28.21
C GLN A 562 23.32 -7.74 29.68
N ALA A 563 22.66 -6.97 30.55
CA ALA A 563 22.54 -7.29 31.97
C ALA A 563 21.77 -8.60 32.21
N ALA A 564 20.73 -8.87 31.41
CA ALA A 564 19.92 -10.07 31.56
C ALA A 564 20.62 -11.36 31.10
N ILE A 565 21.51 -11.28 30.10
CA ILE A 565 22.22 -12.46 29.56
C ILE A 565 23.66 -12.61 30.09
N GLU A 566 24.12 -11.68 30.92
CA GLU A 566 25.45 -11.66 31.56
C GLU A 566 26.62 -11.79 30.57
N ARG A 567 26.55 -11.03 29.46
CA ARG A 567 27.58 -11.02 28.40
C ARG A 567 28.21 -9.64 28.22
N ASP A 568 29.33 -9.57 27.49
CA ASP A 568 29.86 -8.29 27.06
C ASP A 568 29.03 -7.70 25.90
N GLU A 569 29.25 -6.42 25.60
CA GLU A 569 28.50 -5.69 24.60
C GLU A 569 28.68 -6.29 23.19
N GLN A 570 29.89 -6.73 22.86
CA GLN A 570 30.23 -7.26 21.52
C GLN A 570 29.57 -8.62 21.27
N ASP A 571 29.58 -9.51 22.26
CA ASP A 571 28.91 -10.80 22.20
C ASP A 571 27.39 -10.63 22.18
N THR A 572 26.86 -9.64 22.92
CA THR A 572 25.43 -9.32 22.93
C THR A 572 24.95 -8.83 21.56
N ASP A 573 25.68 -7.89 20.95
CA ASP A 573 25.36 -7.37 19.62
C ASP A 573 25.44 -8.45 18.53
N ALA A 574 26.48 -9.30 18.58
CA ALA A 574 26.61 -10.44 17.67
C ALA A 574 25.45 -11.44 17.80
N TRP A 575 25.01 -11.69 19.05
CA TRP A 575 23.89 -12.58 19.33
C TRP A 575 22.54 -11.99 18.90
N LEU A 576 22.30 -10.70 19.15
CA LEU A 576 21.10 -10.01 18.66
C LEU A 576 21.04 -9.98 17.13
N THR A 577 22.17 -9.70 16.47
CA THR A 577 22.29 -9.77 15.01
C THR A 577 21.95 -11.17 14.49
N ARG A 578 22.38 -12.23 15.19
CA ARG A 578 22.02 -13.61 14.87
C ARG A 578 20.51 -13.84 14.99
N LEU A 579 19.88 -13.44 16.09
CA LEU A 579 18.43 -13.59 16.28
C LEU A 579 17.63 -12.80 15.23
N GLU A 580 18.09 -11.60 14.87
CA GLU A 580 17.46 -10.79 13.81
C GLU A 580 17.50 -11.51 12.45
N ARG A 581 18.62 -12.19 12.13
CA ARG A 581 18.76 -13.00 10.90
C ARG A 581 17.85 -14.23 10.89
N LEU A 582 17.56 -14.80 12.05
CA LEU A 582 16.56 -15.87 12.21
C LEU A 582 15.12 -15.34 12.16
N GLY A 583 14.94 -14.02 12.23
CA GLY A 583 13.64 -13.35 12.27
C GLY A 583 12.96 -13.46 13.62
N LEU A 584 13.71 -13.63 14.71
CA LEU A 584 13.19 -13.87 16.07
C LEU A 584 13.13 -12.60 16.94
N LEU A 585 13.47 -11.43 16.38
CA LEU A 585 13.41 -10.14 17.06
C LEU A 585 12.42 -9.19 16.39
N ASP A 586 11.73 -8.43 17.22
CA ASP A 586 10.96 -7.24 16.87
C ASP A 586 11.70 -5.99 17.37
N SER A 587 11.68 -4.92 16.57
CA SER A 587 12.17 -3.60 16.97
C SER A 587 11.01 -2.78 17.54
N THR A 588 11.22 -2.17 18.69
CA THR A 588 10.24 -1.33 19.41
C THR A 588 10.84 0.03 19.73
N ASP A 589 10.00 1.00 20.10
CA ASP A 589 10.46 2.33 20.53
C ASP A 589 11.38 2.28 21.77
N HIS A 590 11.35 1.16 22.52
CA HIS A 590 12.12 0.94 23.74
C HIS A 590 13.28 -0.06 23.56
N GLY A 591 13.62 -0.42 22.31
CA GLY A 591 14.71 -1.33 22.00
C GLY A 591 14.24 -2.65 21.38
N PHE A 592 14.87 -3.76 21.74
CA PHE A 592 14.64 -5.08 21.16
C PHE A 592 13.60 -5.86 21.96
N ALA A 593 12.72 -6.59 21.26
CA ALA A 593 11.80 -7.55 21.87
C ALA A 593 11.93 -8.91 21.18
N VAL A 594 11.83 -10.00 21.94
CA VAL A 594 11.70 -11.35 21.36
C VAL A 594 10.32 -11.48 20.73
N GLU A 595 10.21 -12.03 19.52
CA GLU A 595 8.87 -12.13 18.92
C GLU A 595 7.91 -13.03 19.73
N PRO A 596 6.61 -12.72 19.78
CA PRO A 596 5.69 -13.29 20.75
C PRO A 596 5.58 -14.81 20.78
N VAL A 597 5.80 -15.50 19.66
CA VAL A 597 5.68 -16.97 19.61
C VAL A 597 6.89 -17.64 20.23
N THR A 598 8.11 -17.21 19.89
CA THR A 598 9.32 -17.71 20.56
C THR A 598 9.34 -17.32 22.02
N TYR A 599 8.95 -16.10 22.40
CA TYR A 599 8.84 -15.72 23.81
C TYR A 599 8.01 -16.74 24.59
N ARG A 600 6.79 -17.02 24.10
CA ARG A 600 5.88 -17.98 24.75
C ARG A 600 6.44 -19.41 24.75
N ALA A 601 7.08 -19.82 23.65
CA ALA A 601 7.65 -21.16 23.53
C ALA A 601 8.84 -21.37 24.49
N VAL A 602 9.74 -20.39 24.60
CA VAL A 602 10.88 -20.41 25.55
C VAL A 602 10.38 -20.44 26.99
N ARG A 603 9.41 -19.57 27.34
CA ARG A 603 8.82 -19.54 28.68
C ARG A 603 8.11 -20.84 29.05
N ALA A 604 7.43 -21.46 28.09
CA ALA A 604 6.79 -22.77 28.28
C ALA A 604 7.82 -23.89 28.49
N SER A 605 8.93 -23.87 27.74
CA SER A 605 10.02 -24.84 27.90
C SER A 605 10.69 -24.72 29.27
N ALA A 606 11.02 -23.50 29.69
CA ALA A 606 11.65 -23.23 30.98
C ALA A 606 10.74 -23.59 32.19
N ALA A 607 9.42 -23.50 32.02
CA ALA A 607 8.46 -23.89 33.04
C ALA A 607 8.28 -25.42 33.16
N GLY A 608 8.58 -26.18 32.10
CA GLY A 608 8.52 -27.66 32.11
C GLY A 608 9.80 -28.35 32.58
N GLU A 609 10.91 -27.62 32.69
CA GLU A 609 12.19 -28.09 33.25
C GLU A 609 12.32 -27.87 34.77
N ARG A 610 11.37 -27.16 35.39
CA ARG A 610 11.21 -27.02 36.85
C ARG A 610 10.25 -28.06 37.39
#